data_AF-A0A0F8YP96-F1
#
_entry.id   AF-A0A0F8YP96-F1
#
_cell.length_a   1.000
_cell.length_b   1.000
_cell.length_c   1.000
_cell.angle_alpha   90.00
_cell.angle_beta   90.00
_cell.angle_gamma   90.00
#
_symmetry.space_group_name_H-M   'P 1'
#
loop_
_entity.id
_entity.type
_entity.pdbx_description
1 polymer ?
#
loop_
_entity_poly.entity_id
_entity_poly.type
_entity_poly.pdbx_seq_one_letter_code
_entity_poly.pdbx_strand_id
1 'polypeptide(L)' 'RRVGTDTDIAGCMLFLCGMGGAYVTGAVIPVSGGINVMSGPNIFEQALH' A
#
# COMPACT_ATOMS: atom_id res chain seq x y z
N ARG A 1 -5.02 -5.71 -10.39
CA ARG A 1 -4.26 -5.59 -9.12
C ARG A 1 -3.03 -6.49 -9.23
N ARG A 2 -1.82 -6.03 -8.85
CA ARG A 2 -0.59 -6.83 -8.91
C ARG A 2 -0.17 -7.32 -7.53
N VAL A 3 0.55 -8.44 -7.48
CA VAL A 3 1.33 -8.84 -6.31
C VAL A 3 2.57 -7.94 -6.26
N GLY A 4 2.93 -7.46 -5.07
CA GLY A 4 4.12 -6.64 -4.89
C GLY A 4 5.39 -7.47 -5.03
N THR A 5 6.48 -6.82 -5.43
CA THR A 5 7.83 -7.40 -5.50
C THR A 5 8.72 -6.82 -4.41
N ASP A 6 9.87 -7.46 -4.18
CA ASP A 6 10.92 -6.93 -3.31
C ASP A 6 11.38 -5.53 -3.73
N THR A 7 11.39 -5.23 -5.03
CA THR A 7 11.71 -3.91 -5.57
C THR A 7 10.73 -2.81 -5.16
N ASP A 8 9.46 -3.12 -4.90
CA ASP A 8 8.48 -2.14 -4.39
C ASP A 8 8.89 -1.66 -2.98
N ILE A 9 9.39 -2.58 -2.13
CA ILE A 9 9.91 -2.25 -0.80
C ILE A 9 11.23 -1.51 -0.90
N ALA A 10 12.14 -1.96 -1.76
CA ALA A 10 13.44 -1.31 -1.97
C ALA A 10 13.27 0.15 -2.43
N GLY A 11 12.33 0.43 -3.33
CA GLY A 11 11.98 1.79 -3.75
C GLY A 11 11.50 2.67 -2.59
N CYS A 12 10.68 2.12 -1.69
CA CYS A 12 10.25 2.82 -0.48
C CYS A 12 11.43 3.13 0.46
N MET A 13 12.37 2.20 0.61
CA MET A 13 13.58 2.43 1.41
C MET A 13 14.47 3.52 0.80
N LEU A 14 14.64 3.56 -0.52
CA LEU A 14 15.39 4.63 -1.19
C LEU A 14 14.75 6.01 -0.98
N PHE A 15 13.42 6.08 -0.94
CA PHE A 15 12.71 7.31 -0.57
C PHE A 15 12.95 7.68 0.90
N LEU A 16 12.64 6.78 1.83
CA LEU A 16 12.69 7.02 3.28
C LEU A 16 14.10 7.33 3.79
N CYS A 17 15.10 6.60 3.30
CA CYS A 17 16.49 6.78 3.68
C CYS A 17 17.21 7.83 2.82
N GLY A 18 16.57 8.32 1.76
CA GLY A 18 17.09 9.39 0.91
C GLY A 18 16.60 10.78 1.34
N MET A 19 16.96 11.81 0.57
CA MET A 19 16.55 13.19 0.85
C MET A 19 15.03 13.39 0.85
N GLY A 20 14.29 12.58 0.08
CA GLY A 20 12.82 12.65 0.04
C GLY A 20 12.15 12.33 1.38
N GLY A 21 12.79 11.49 2.20
CA GLY A 21 12.33 11.10 3.54
C GLY A 21 12.87 11.95 4.68
N ALA A 22 13.70 12.97 4.43
CA ALA A 22 14.45 13.69 5.47
C ALA A 22 13.60 14.33 6.58
N TYR A 23 12.32 14.60 6.31
CA TYR A 23 11.38 15.15 7.29
C TYR A 23 10.23 14.19 7.64
N VAL A 24 10.34 12.92 7.25
CA VAL A 24 9.36 11.87 7.56
C VAL A 24 9.88 11.06 8.74
N THR A 25 9.25 11.21 9.90
CA THR A 25 9.57 10.46 11.12
C THR A 25 8.29 10.04 11.83
N GLY A 26 8.33 8.90 12.53
CA GLY A 26 7.18 8.36 13.26
C GLY A 26 6.00 7.90 12.40
N ALA A 27 6.18 7.82 11.08
CA ALA A 27 5.12 7.45 10.14
C ALA A 27 5.14 5.96 9.76
N VAL A 28 3.96 5.43 9.42
CA VAL A 28 3.79 4.11 8.79
C VAL A 28 3.42 4.32 7.33
N ILE A 29 4.21 3.76 6.41
CA ILE A 29 3.95 3.83 4.95
C ILE A 29 3.53 2.44 4.45
N PRO A 30 2.24 2.22 4.13
CA PRO A 30 1.78 0.94 3.61
C PRO A 30 2.20 0.73 2.15
N VAL A 31 3.02 -0.29 1.89
CA VAL A 31 3.44 -0.71 0.54
C VAL A 31 2.73 -2.01 0.18
N SER A 32 1.42 -1.96 -0.03
CA SER A 32 0.56 -3.15 -0.13
C SER A 32 -0.26 -3.24 -1.42
N GLY A 33 0.04 -2.41 -2.43
CA GLY A 33 -0.76 -2.36 -3.66
C GLY A 33 -2.23 -1.96 -3.45
N GLY A 34 -2.53 -1.17 -2.41
CA GLY A 34 -3.86 -0.65 -2.12
C GLY A 34 -4.74 -1.51 -1.20
N ILE A 35 -4.27 -2.68 -0.75
CA ILE A 35 -5.03 -3.60 0.13
C ILE A 35 -5.64 -2.91 1.35
N ASN A 36 -4.88 -2.04 2.01
CA ASN A 36 -5.31 -1.37 3.24
C ASN A 36 -6.53 -0.48 3.07
N VAL A 37 -6.84 -0.06 1.84
CA VAL A 37 -7.98 0.81 1.51
C VAL A 37 -9.00 0.13 0.61
N MET A 38 -8.83 -1.16 0.34
CA MET A 38 -9.81 -1.90 -0.45
C MET A 38 -11.04 -2.21 0.40
N SER A 39 -12.19 -1.69 -0.02
CA SER A 39 -13.49 -2.18 0.43
C SER A 39 -13.69 -3.61 -0.07
N GLY A 40 -14.22 -4.48 0.80
CA GLY A 40 -14.58 -5.84 0.43
C GLY A 40 -15.68 -5.89 -0.65
N PRO A 41 -15.93 -7.08 -1.22
CA PRO A 41 -17.05 -7.27 -2.14
C PRO A 41 -18.38 -6.89 -1.47
N ASN A 42 -19.37 -6.53 -2.28
CA ASN A 42 -20.69 -6.20 -1.76
C ASN A 42 -21.31 -7.45 -1.11
N ILE A 43 -21.52 -7.40 0.20
CA ILE A 43 -22.06 -8.53 0.97
C ILE A 43 -23.50 -8.90 0.58
N PHE A 44 -24.20 -8.01 -0.12
CA PHE A 44 -25.56 -8.25 -0.64
C PHE A 44 -25.59 -8.56 -2.13
N GLU A 45 -24.44 -8.76 -2.78
CA GLU A 45 -24.35 -9.04 -4.22
C GLU A 45 -25.25 -10.22 -4.63
N GLN A 46 -25.26 -11.30 -3.84
CA GLN A 46 -26.11 -12.48 -4.09
C GLN A 46 -27.61 -12.23 -3.91
N ALA A 47 -28.02 -11.19 -3.16
CA ALA A 47 -29.43 -10.88 -2.90
C ALA A 47 -30.03 -9.89 -3.92
N LEU A 48 -29.18 -9.28 -4.77
CA LEU A 48 -29.58 -8.34 -5.83
C LEU A 48 -29.77 -9.03 -7.20
N HIS A 49 -29.55 -10.34 -7.27
CA HIS A 49 -29.72 -11.19 -8.44
C HIS A 49 -30.98 -12.06 -8.36
#